data_AF-A0A1L6MXC1-F1
#
_entry.id   AF-A0A1L6MXC1-F1
#
_cell.length_a   1.000
_cell.length_b   1.000
_cell.length_c   1.000
_cell.angle_alpha   90.00
_cell.angle_beta   90.00
_cell.angle_gamma   90.00
#
_symmetry.space_group_name_H-M   'P 1'
#
loop_
_entity.id
_entity.type
_entity.pdbx_description
1 polymer ?
#
loop_
_entity_poly.entity_id
_entity_poly.type
_entity_poly.pdbx_seq_one_letter_code
_entity_poly.pdbx_strand_id
1 'polypeptide(L)'
;MHFFSILFFMILMASSSCSKTVSSIPAPSQSLPFYKGFDTLLFDDSIDPLAVDIKAGVALNPLQTQAIFRERAQLASTIVKVKVTMLTSRGKGNTLMYQLVLKPVDRIAGFPIAMNAFIFNIDRKNNGFGIVDSLQGRLVGKTFIAFIRNYRKLDNSKEFHFYLGADHPSTLKKISSLRDNIEGDN
;
A
#
# COMPACT_ATOMS: atom_id res chain seq x y z
N MET A 1 -28.40 71.67 -40.50
CA MET A 1 -27.50 70.65 -41.11
C MET A 1 -27.10 69.71 -39.98
N HIS A 2 -27.80 68.58 -39.86
CA HIS A 2 -27.29 67.23 -40.16
C HIS A 2 -26.42 66.69 -39.01
N PHE A 3 -27.00 65.82 -38.16
CA PHE A 3 -26.99 64.35 -38.29
C PHE A 3 -25.63 63.75 -37.97
N PHE A 4 -25.58 62.92 -36.93
CA PHE A 4 -24.86 61.65 -36.76
C PHE A 4 -24.43 61.50 -35.30
N SER A 5 -24.37 60.33 -34.67
CA SER A 5 -24.98 59.02 -34.85
C SER A 5 -24.39 58.24 -33.67
N ILE A 6 -25.25 57.60 -32.90
CA ILE A 6 -24.89 56.73 -31.78
C ILE A 6 -24.06 55.56 -32.33
N LEU A 7 -22.87 55.32 -31.77
CA LEU A 7 -22.28 53.98 -31.83
C LEU A 7 -21.71 53.57 -30.47
N PHE A 8 -22.57 52.82 -29.80
CA PHE A 8 -22.37 52.00 -28.63
C PHE A 8 -21.35 50.90 -28.98
N PHE A 9 -20.14 50.92 -28.38
CA PHE A 9 -19.19 49.80 -28.51
C PHE A 9 -18.89 49.23 -27.12
N MET A 10 -19.75 48.30 -26.72
CA MET A 10 -19.65 47.49 -25.52
C MET A 10 -18.70 46.31 -25.83
N ILE A 11 -17.43 46.44 -25.44
CA ILE A 11 -16.45 45.35 -25.56
C ILE A 11 -16.57 44.44 -24.34
N LEU A 12 -17.26 43.31 -24.54
CA LEU A 12 -17.36 42.21 -23.59
C LEU A 12 -16.09 41.33 -23.71
N MET A 13 -15.15 41.49 -22.77
CA MET A 13 -13.98 40.61 -22.67
C MET A 13 -14.39 39.29 -21.98
N ALA A 14 -14.78 38.29 -22.79
CA ALA A 14 -15.02 36.93 -22.33
C ALA A 14 -13.69 36.17 -22.23
N SER A 15 -13.17 36.01 -21.00
CA SER A 15 -12.03 35.13 -20.72
C SER A 15 -12.44 33.66 -20.87
N SER A 16 -12.04 33.04 -21.97
CA SER A 16 -12.19 31.61 -22.21
C SER A 16 -11.22 30.82 -21.32
N SER A 17 -11.64 30.52 -20.08
CA SER A 17 -10.91 29.58 -19.23
C SER A 17 -11.13 28.16 -19.77
N CYS A 18 -10.12 27.66 -20.49
CA CYS A 18 -10.05 26.26 -20.90
C CYS A 18 -9.67 25.41 -19.66
N SER A 19 -10.67 25.06 -18.85
CA SER A 19 -10.51 24.00 -17.86
C SER A 19 -10.35 22.69 -18.61
N LYS A 20 -9.09 22.26 -18.81
CA LYS A 20 -8.78 20.87 -19.15
C LYS A 20 -9.20 20.01 -17.96
N THR A 21 -10.43 19.50 -18.03
CA THR A 21 -10.87 18.37 -17.20
C THR A 21 -9.95 17.21 -17.52
N VAL A 22 -8.99 16.94 -16.64
CA VAL A 22 -8.25 15.68 -16.64
C VAL A 22 -9.30 14.61 -16.35
N SER A 23 -9.78 13.94 -17.40
CA SER A 23 -10.60 12.75 -17.28
C SER A 23 -9.79 11.72 -16.50
N SER A 24 -10.05 11.62 -15.20
CA SER A 24 -9.61 10.47 -14.41
C SER A 24 -10.28 9.26 -15.05
N ILE A 25 -9.52 8.47 -15.79
CA ILE A 25 -9.96 7.14 -16.22
C ILE A 25 -10.45 6.45 -14.95
N PRO A 26 -11.75 6.11 -14.84
CA PRO A 26 -12.24 5.40 -13.67
C PRO A 26 -11.47 4.09 -13.62
N ALA A 27 -10.66 3.90 -12.58
CA ALA A 27 -10.17 2.57 -12.28
C ALA A 27 -11.40 1.65 -12.22
N PRO A 28 -11.37 0.46 -12.85
CA PRO A 28 -12.51 -0.44 -12.87
C PRO A 28 -13.02 -0.60 -11.44
N SER A 29 -14.32 -0.32 -11.23
CA SER A 29 -14.98 -0.32 -9.93
C SER A 29 -15.18 -1.76 -9.42
N GLN A 30 -14.11 -2.54 -9.38
CA GLN A 30 -14.12 -3.87 -8.82
C GLN A 30 -14.44 -3.72 -7.33
N SER A 31 -15.52 -4.35 -6.89
CA SER A 31 -15.91 -4.29 -5.48
C SER A 31 -14.76 -4.84 -4.64
N LEU A 32 -14.36 -4.06 -3.62
CA LEU A 32 -13.28 -4.48 -2.73
C LEU A 32 -13.69 -5.77 -1.99
N PRO A 33 -12.80 -6.76 -1.89
CA PRO A 33 -13.10 -8.01 -1.20
C PRO A 33 -13.29 -7.78 0.30
N PHE A 34 -14.00 -8.70 0.96
CA PHE A 34 -13.99 -8.77 2.42
C PHE A 34 -12.71 -9.45 2.90
N TYR A 35 -12.14 -8.97 4.00
CA TYR A 35 -10.98 -9.60 4.61
C TYR A 35 -11.37 -10.89 5.35
N LYS A 36 -11.18 -12.05 4.71
CA LYS A 36 -11.53 -13.37 5.27
C LYS A 36 -10.78 -14.52 4.56
N GLY A 37 -10.74 -15.68 5.21
CA GLY A 37 -10.24 -16.92 4.60
C GLY A 37 -8.77 -16.83 4.22
N PHE A 38 -8.42 -17.20 2.98
CA PHE A 38 -7.03 -17.21 2.52
C PHE A 38 -6.36 -15.83 2.53
N ASP A 39 -7.14 -14.76 2.37
CA ASP A 39 -6.61 -13.39 2.39
C ASP A 39 -5.98 -13.02 3.75
N THR A 40 -6.47 -13.60 4.85
CA THR A 40 -5.92 -13.37 6.20
C THR A 40 -4.59 -14.10 6.43
N LEU A 41 -4.17 -14.98 5.52
CA LEU A 41 -2.84 -15.58 5.50
C LEU A 41 -1.88 -14.76 4.63
N LEU A 42 -2.40 -14.16 3.55
CA LEU A 42 -1.59 -13.39 2.60
C LEU A 42 -1.27 -11.99 3.13
N PHE A 43 -2.22 -11.33 3.79
CA PHE A 43 -2.10 -9.96 4.24
C PHE A 43 -2.45 -9.90 5.73
N ASP A 44 -1.58 -10.45 6.57
CA ASP A 44 -1.85 -10.73 7.98
C ASP A 44 -1.27 -9.69 8.95
N ASP A 45 -0.92 -8.52 8.44
CA ASP A 45 -0.29 -7.42 9.15
C ASP A 45 1.03 -7.83 9.83
N SER A 46 1.75 -8.77 9.21
CA SER A 46 3.02 -9.30 9.72
C SER A 46 4.24 -8.79 8.96
N ILE A 47 5.39 -9.09 9.55
CA ILE A 47 6.72 -8.86 8.98
C ILE A 47 7.30 -10.24 8.69
N ASP A 48 7.87 -10.42 7.49
CA ASP A 48 8.65 -11.61 7.18
C ASP A 48 9.80 -11.74 8.21
N PRO A 49 9.88 -12.82 9.00
CA PRO A 49 10.98 -13.03 9.93
C PRO A 49 12.36 -12.91 9.27
N LEU A 50 12.49 -13.35 8.01
CA LEU A 50 13.74 -13.27 7.27
C LEU A 50 14.10 -11.83 6.87
N ALA A 51 13.12 -10.92 6.74
CA ALA A 51 13.38 -9.50 6.48
C ALA A 51 14.01 -8.77 7.66
N VAL A 52 13.99 -9.40 8.84
CA VAL A 52 14.52 -8.85 10.08
C VAL A 52 15.57 -9.75 10.73
N ASP A 53 16.16 -10.65 9.92
CA ASP A 53 17.22 -11.58 10.34
C ASP A 53 16.80 -12.55 11.47
N ILE A 54 15.50 -12.75 11.65
CA ILE A 54 14.96 -13.76 12.56
C ILE A 54 14.87 -15.07 11.80
N LYS A 55 15.74 -16.03 12.16
CA LYS A 55 15.64 -17.41 11.68
C LYS A 55 14.39 -18.03 12.31
N ALA A 56 13.26 -17.98 11.62
CA ALA A 56 12.05 -18.69 12.05
C ALA A 56 12.34 -20.20 12.11
N GLY A 57 12.11 -20.82 13.26
CA GLY A 57 12.38 -22.25 13.50
C GLY A 57 11.48 -23.21 12.71
N VAL A 58 10.54 -22.69 11.91
CA VAL A 58 9.68 -23.47 11.02
C VAL A 58 10.04 -23.08 9.59
N ALA A 59 10.86 -23.91 8.95
CA ALA A 59 11.10 -23.78 7.52
C ALA A 59 9.83 -24.21 6.78
N LEU A 60 9.01 -23.24 6.36
CA LEU A 60 8.01 -23.51 5.32
C LEU A 60 8.74 -24.09 4.10
N ASN A 61 8.13 -25.08 3.45
CA ASN A 61 8.68 -25.64 2.22
C ASN A 61 8.94 -24.49 1.22
N PRO A 62 10.14 -24.39 0.62
CA PRO A 62 10.46 -23.33 -0.34
C PRO A 62 9.41 -23.13 -1.43
N LEU A 63 8.75 -24.20 -1.89
CA LEU A 63 7.68 -24.12 -2.88
C LEU A 63 6.43 -23.40 -2.34
N GLN A 64 6.05 -23.67 -1.10
CA GLN A 64 4.92 -23.00 -0.44
C GLN A 64 5.22 -21.52 -0.21
N THR A 65 6.43 -21.20 0.26
CA THR A 65 6.90 -19.82 0.41
C THR A 65 6.88 -19.09 -0.94
N GLN A 66 7.28 -19.78 -2.02
CA GLN A 66 7.23 -19.20 -3.35
C GLN A 66 5.81 -18.96 -3.86
N ALA A 67 4.89 -19.90 -3.63
CA ALA A 67 3.49 -19.78 -4.00
C ALA A 67 2.82 -18.63 -3.25
N ILE A 68 2.95 -18.56 -1.92
CA ILE A 68 2.38 -17.48 -1.10
C ILE A 68 2.91 -16.11 -1.55
N PHE A 69 4.21 -16.01 -1.84
CA PHE A 69 4.78 -14.76 -2.36
C PHE A 69 4.17 -14.35 -3.70
N ARG A 70 3.97 -15.32 -4.62
CA ARG A 70 3.35 -15.08 -5.93
C ARG A 70 1.92 -14.56 -5.74
N GLU A 71 1.14 -15.23 -4.90
CA GLU A 71 -0.23 -14.83 -4.57
C GLU A 71 -0.28 -13.40 -4.00
N ARG A 72 0.60 -13.07 -3.04
CA ARG A 72 0.72 -11.70 -2.50
C ARG A 72 1.03 -10.68 -3.60
N ALA A 73 1.97 -10.99 -4.49
CA ALA A 73 2.36 -10.08 -5.56
C ALA A 73 1.23 -9.86 -6.58
N GLN A 74 0.44 -10.89 -6.88
CA GLN A 74 -0.68 -10.81 -7.81
C GLN A 74 -1.90 -10.10 -7.23
N LEU A 75 -2.18 -10.33 -5.94
CA LEU A 75 -3.39 -9.82 -5.29
C LEU A 75 -3.18 -8.44 -4.65
N ALA A 76 -1.94 -8.02 -4.40
CA ALA A 76 -1.65 -6.70 -3.85
C ALA A 76 -2.20 -5.59 -4.76
N SER A 77 -2.95 -4.67 -4.17
CA SER A 77 -3.40 -3.46 -4.85
C SER A 77 -2.21 -2.56 -5.21
N THR A 78 -1.20 -2.55 -4.34
CA THR A 78 0.04 -1.80 -4.51
C THR A 78 1.20 -2.54 -3.84
N ILE A 79 2.37 -2.47 -4.47
CA ILE A 79 3.64 -2.90 -3.88
C ILE A 79 4.58 -1.70 -3.85
N VAL A 80 5.07 -1.36 -2.67
CA VAL A 80 5.92 -0.19 -2.44
C VAL A 80 7.10 -0.53 -1.55
N LYS A 81 8.24 0.10 -1.82
CA LYS A 81 9.34 0.15 -0.88
C LYS A 81 8.99 1.15 0.20
N VAL A 82 9.06 0.74 1.46
CA VAL A 82 8.75 1.57 2.61
C VAL A 82 9.91 1.61 3.58
N LYS A 83 10.00 2.69 4.36
CA LYS A 83 10.93 2.85 5.48
C LYS A 83 10.14 3.02 6.77
N VAL A 84 10.52 2.29 7.82
CA VAL A 84 9.98 2.54 9.16
C VAL A 84 10.54 3.87 9.66
N THR A 85 9.65 4.81 9.93
CA THR A 85 10.01 6.14 10.43
C THR A 85 9.78 6.30 11.91
N MET A 86 8.81 5.58 12.45
CA MET A 86 8.47 5.64 13.87
C MET A 86 7.88 4.30 14.33
N LEU A 87 8.18 3.95 15.57
CA LEU A 87 7.50 2.91 16.33
C LEU A 87 7.16 3.50 17.70
N THR A 88 5.89 3.45 18.09
CA THR A 88 5.46 3.83 19.43
C THR A 88 4.74 2.67 20.09
N SER A 89 4.93 2.49 21.40
CA SER A 89 4.17 1.53 22.20
C SER A 89 3.15 2.26 23.07
N ARG A 90 1.94 1.72 23.18
CA ARG A 90 0.90 2.18 24.11
C ARG A 90 0.40 1.00 24.95
N GLY A 91 0.00 1.28 26.19
CA GLY A 91 -0.45 0.25 27.12
C GLY A 91 0.69 -0.55 27.76
N LYS A 92 0.35 -1.59 28.53
CA LYS A 92 1.29 -2.49 29.22
C LYS A 92 0.68 -3.88 29.35
N GLY A 93 1.51 -4.92 29.45
CA GLY A 93 1.04 -6.30 29.62
C GLY A 93 0.07 -6.68 28.49
N ASN A 94 -1.15 -7.10 28.84
CA ASN A 94 -2.17 -7.55 27.89
C ASN A 94 -2.76 -6.43 27.02
N THR A 95 -2.57 -5.17 27.38
CA THR A 95 -3.05 -4.01 26.58
C THR A 95 -1.95 -3.37 25.74
N LEU A 96 -0.75 -3.98 25.71
CA LEU A 96 0.36 -3.49 24.90
C LEU A 96 -0.01 -3.55 23.42
N MET A 97 0.12 -2.40 22.75
CA MET A 97 -0.10 -2.21 21.33
C MET A 97 1.05 -1.39 20.77
N TYR A 98 1.51 -1.76 19.58
CA TYR A 98 2.51 -1.01 18.83
C TYR A 98 1.84 -0.23 17.70
N GLN A 99 2.29 1.00 17.49
CA GLN A 99 1.95 1.78 16.31
C GLN A 99 3.21 1.99 15.47
N LEU A 100 3.21 1.39 14.28
CA LEU A 100 4.29 1.42 13.31
C LEU A 100 3.95 2.40 12.19
N VAL A 101 4.82 3.38 11.93
CA VAL A 101 4.64 4.36 10.85
C VAL A 101 5.63 4.09 9.73
N LEU A 102 5.09 3.74 8.57
CA LEU A 102 5.85 3.43 7.36
C LEU A 102 5.71 4.57 6.36
N LYS A 103 6.85 5.10 5.89
CA LYS A 103 6.87 6.10 4.82
C LYS A 103 7.19 5.41 3.48
N PRO A 104 6.39 5.60 2.42
CA PRO A 104 6.76 5.18 1.08
C PRO A 104 8.06 5.85 0.65
N VAL A 105 8.98 5.06 0.10
CA VAL A 105 10.27 5.53 -0.46
C VAL A 105 10.23 5.42 -1.98
N ASP A 106 9.69 4.31 -2.49
CA ASP A 106 9.61 4.05 -3.93
C ASP A 106 8.39 3.19 -4.25
N ARG A 107 7.87 3.33 -5.46
CA ARG A 107 6.75 2.52 -5.97
C ARG A 107 7.29 1.43 -6.87
N ILE A 108 6.89 0.19 -6.57
CA ILE A 108 7.32 -0.98 -7.33
C ILE A 108 6.22 -1.42 -8.30
N ALA A 109 4.96 -1.50 -7.83
CA ALA A 109 3.84 -2.00 -8.62
C ALA A 109 2.48 -1.52 -8.11
N GLY A 110 1.43 -1.75 -8.91
CA GLY A 110 0.04 -1.48 -8.56
C GLY A 110 -0.31 0.01 -8.55
N PHE A 111 -1.43 0.40 -7.95
CA PHE A 111 -1.97 1.76 -8.09
C PHE A 111 -1.14 2.82 -7.33
N PRO A 112 -1.14 4.09 -7.78
CA PRO A 112 -0.55 5.19 -7.02
C PRO A 112 -1.23 5.29 -5.65
N ILE A 113 -0.43 5.29 -4.59
CA ILE A 113 -0.93 5.55 -3.24
C ILE A 113 -0.77 7.04 -2.95
N ALA A 114 -1.89 7.73 -2.72
CA ALA A 114 -1.91 9.15 -2.33
C ALA A 114 -1.52 9.38 -0.85
N MET A 115 -1.11 8.34 -0.12
CA MET A 115 -0.76 8.41 1.29
C MET A 115 0.72 8.76 1.48
N ASN A 116 0.96 9.77 2.32
CA ASN A 116 2.32 10.19 2.72
C ASN A 116 2.97 9.23 3.73
N ALA A 117 2.15 8.46 4.45
CA ALA A 117 2.58 7.44 5.40
C ALA A 117 1.44 6.43 5.63
N PHE A 118 1.82 5.20 5.96
CA PHE A 118 0.93 4.18 6.48
C PHE A 118 1.14 4.07 8.00
N ILE A 119 0.04 3.99 8.73
CA ILE A 119 0.06 3.83 10.19
C ILE A 119 -0.60 2.50 10.50
N PHE A 120 0.14 1.61 11.14
CA PHE A 120 -0.32 0.28 11.50
C PHE A 120 -0.36 0.12 13.00
N ASN A 121 -1.51 -0.29 13.51
CA ASN A 121 -1.67 -0.66 14.91
C ASN A 121 -1.56 -2.19 15.00
N ILE A 122 -0.61 -2.66 15.80
CA ILE A 122 -0.29 -4.08 15.97
C ILE A 122 -0.51 -4.40 17.45
N ASP A 123 -1.59 -5.08 17.74
CA ASP A 123 -1.92 -5.60 19.05
C ASP A 123 -1.49 -7.08 19.19
N ARG A 124 -1.66 -7.65 20.39
CA ARG A 124 -1.25 -9.04 20.68
C ARG A 124 -1.95 -10.11 19.85
N LYS A 125 -3.07 -9.80 19.19
CA LYS A 125 -3.80 -10.72 18.31
C LYS A 125 -3.25 -10.70 16.89
N ASN A 126 -2.48 -9.68 16.50
CA ASN A 126 -1.83 -9.63 15.20
C ASN A 126 -0.62 -10.58 15.14
N ASN A 127 -0.45 -11.27 14.01
CA ASN A 127 0.68 -12.19 13.78
C ASN A 127 2.04 -11.48 13.85
N GLY A 128 2.09 -10.19 13.48
CA GLY A 128 3.31 -9.38 13.54
C GLY A 128 3.76 -9.00 14.95
N PHE A 129 2.94 -9.20 15.99
CA PHE A 129 3.22 -8.67 17.34
C PHE A 129 4.56 -9.13 17.90
N GLY A 130 4.84 -10.45 17.89
CA GLY A 130 6.07 -10.99 18.47
C GLY A 130 7.35 -10.48 17.79
N ILE A 131 7.30 -10.22 16.49
CA ILE A 131 8.42 -9.66 15.75
C ILE A 131 8.62 -8.19 16.12
N VAL A 132 7.54 -7.42 16.19
CA VAL A 132 7.63 -6.00 16.58
C VAL A 132 8.06 -5.85 18.04
N ASP A 133 7.56 -6.71 18.93
CA ASP A 133 7.89 -6.71 20.36
C ASP A 133 9.35 -7.10 20.64
N SER A 134 9.92 -8.01 19.82
CA SER A 134 11.32 -8.44 19.97
C SER A 134 12.32 -7.44 19.37
N LEU A 135 11.94 -6.69 18.33
CA LEU A 135 12.84 -5.76 17.65
C LEU A 135 12.69 -4.33 18.17
N GLN A 136 11.48 -3.90 18.52
CA GLN A 136 11.17 -2.57 19.03
C GLN A 136 11.86 -1.46 18.22
N GLY A 137 12.62 -0.58 18.88
CA GLY A 137 13.33 0.54 18.25
C GLY A 137 14.28 0.13 17.12
N ARG A 138 14.71 -1.13 17.04
CA ARG A 138 15.56 -1.65 15.95
C ARG A 138 14.83 -1.74 14.60
N LEU A 139 13.50 -1.63 14.60
CA LEU A 139 12.73 -1.50 13.37
C LEU A 139 12.89 -0.12 12.75
N VAL A 140 13.08 0.93 13.55
CA VAL A 140 13.18 2.31 13.04
C VAL A 140 14.39 2.42 12.11
N GLY A 141 14.14 2.95 10.92
CA GLY A 141 15.14 3.08 9.87
C GLY A 141 15.24 1.88 8.92
N LYS A 142 14.71 0.70 9.27
CA LYS A 142 14.67 -0.45 8.35
C LYS A 142 13.75 -0.19 7.17
N THR A 143 14.10 -0.80 6.04
CA THR A 143 13.34 -0.76 4.81
C THR A 143 12.74 -2.13 4.49
N PHE A 144 11.55 -2.10 3.88
CA PHE A 144 10.79 -3.29 3.53
C PHE A 144 10.14 -3.12 2.16
N ILE A 145 9.77 -4.24 1.55
CA ILE A 145 8.81 -4.26 0.45
C ILE A 145 7.44 -4.54 1.05
N ALA A 146 6.56 -3.55 1.04
CA ALA A 146 5.19 -3.70 1.53
C ALA A 146 4.26 -4.15 0.39
N PHE A 147 3.60 -5.28 0.60
CA PHE A 147 2.49 -5.75 -0.20
C PHE A 147 1.20 -5.28 0.47
N ILE A 148 0.43 -4.42 -0.18
CA ILE A 148 -0.75 -3.79 0.40
C ILE A 148 -1.97 -4.17 -0.41
N ARG A 149 -3.04 -4.63 0.25
CA ARG A 149 -4.32 -4.89 -0.39
C ARG A 149 -5.44 -4.17 0.35
N ASN A 150 -6.32 -3.55 -0.44
CA ASN A 150 -7.50 -2.88 0.08
C ASN A 150 -8.66 -3.86 0.20
N TYR A 151 -9.40 -3.74 1.29
CA TYR A 151 -10.57 -4.54 1.62
C TYR A 151 -11.75 -3.64 1.98
N ARG A 152 -12.92 -4.23 2.02
CA ARG A 152 -14.16 -3.60 2.49
C ARG A 152 -14.56 -4.22 3.82
N LYS A 153 -14.91 -3.37 4.77
CA LYS A 153 -15.55 -3.75 6.04
C LYS A 153 -17.04 -4.01 5.87
N LEU A 154 -17.68 -4.57 6.89
CA LEU A 154 -19.14 -4.80 6.91
C LEU A 154 -19.95 -3.50 6.79
N ASP A 155 -19.41 -2.38 7.27
CA ASP A 155 -20.01 -1.04 7.16
C ASP A 155 -19.73 -0.34 5.82
N ASN A 156 -19.20 -1.08 4.83
CA ASN A 156 -18.71 -0.59 3.54
C ASN A 156 -17.55 0.42 3.59
N SER A 157 -16.98 0.70 4.77
CA SER A 157 -15.74 1.46 4.86
C SER A 157 -14.56 0.65 4.30
N LYS A 158 -13.51 1.36 3.88
CA LYS A 158 -12.30 0.74 3.35
C LYS A 158 -11.34 0.45 4.50
N GLU A 159 -10.70 -0.70 4.45
CA GLU A 159 -9.52 -1.01 5.24
C GLU A 159 -8.42 -1.55 4.35
N PHE A 160 -7.21 -1.65 4.87
CA PHE A 160 -6.11 -2.28 4.16
C PHE A 160 -5.33 -3.14 5.12
N HIS A 161 -4.84 -4.26 4.59
CA HIS A 161 -3.92 -5.14 5.29
C HIS A 161 -2.65 -5.29 4.48
N PHE A 162 -1.59 -5.71 5.16
CA PHE A 162 -0.27 -5.75 4.56
C PHE A 162 0.53 -7.01 4.91
N TYR A 163 1.61 -7.17 4.17
CA TYR A 163 2.73 -8.03 4.53
C TYR A 163 4.04 -7.30 4.21
N LEU A 164 4.99 -7.28 5.16
CA LEU A 164 6.32 -6.67 4.94
C LEU A 164 7.35 -7.74 4.60
N GLY A 165 7.76 -7.78 3.34
CA GLY A 165 8.85 -8.63 2.86
C GLY A 165 10.22 -7.95 2.89
N ALA A 166 11.27 -8.75 2.69
CA ALA A 166 12.65 -8.26 2.67
C ALA A 166 12.91 -7.31 1.50
N ASP A 167 13.51 -6.15 1.80
CA ASP A 167 14.07 -5.21 0.81
C ASP A 167 15.40 -5.75 0.27
N HIS A 168 15.31 -6.75 -0.61
CA HIS A 168 16.45 -7.39 -1.25
C HIS A 168 16.29 -7.40 -2.77
N PRO A 169 17.37 -7.28 -3.56
CA PRO A 169 17.29 -7.31 -5.02
C PRO A 169 16.60 -8.56 -5.59
N SER A 170 16.73 -9.72 -4.93
CA SER A 170 16.02 -10.94 -5.33
C SER A 170 14.49 -10.82 -5.22
N THR A 171 13.99 -10.11 -4.21
CA THR A 171 12.56 -9.82 -4.02
C THR A 171 12.06 -8.96 -5.18
N LEU A 172 12.79 -7.90 -5.53
CA LEU A 172 12.44 -6.99 -6.62
C LEU A 172 12.42 -7.70 -7.98
N LYS A 173 13.48 -8.47 -8.29
CA LYS A 173 13.53 -9.30 -9.51
C LYS A 173 12.36 -10.28 -9.60
N LYS A 174 12.00 -10.90 -8.48
CA LYS A 174 10.87 -11.82 -8.44
C LYS A 174 9.55 -11.11 -8.72
N ILE A 175 9.34 -9.91 -8.18
CA ILE A 175 8.14 -9.11 -8.45
C ILE A 175 8.08 -8.70 -9.92
N SER A 176 9.18 -8.21 -10.51
CA SER A 176 9.20 -7.80 -11.92
C SER A 176 8.87 -8.98 -12.83
N SER A 177 9.54 -10.12 -12.67
CA SER A 177 9.27 -11.33 -13.47
C SER A 177 7.83 -11.84 -13.32
N LEU A 178 7.20 -11.68 -12.16
CA LEU A 178 5.80 -12.07 -11.98
C LEU A 178 4.82 -11.17 -12.71
N ARG A 179 5.15 -9.89 -12.89
CA ARG A 179 4.27 -8.92 -13.57
C ARG A 179 4.46 -8.94 -15.08
N ASP A 180 5.69 -9.11 -15.57
CA ASP A 180 5.97 -9.22 -17.01
C ASP A 180 5.18 -10.39 -17.63
N ASN A 181 5.03 -11.50 -16.89
CA ASN A 181 4.24 -12.67 -17.32
C ASN A 181 2.72 -12.43 -17.33
N ILE A 182 2.22 -11.37 -16.69
CA ILE A 182 0.79 -11.03 -16.67
C ILE A 182 0.46 -10.08 -17.83
N GLU A 183 1.42 -9.26 -18.24
CA GLU A 183 1.23 -8.27 -19.32
C GLU A 183 1.50 -8.86 -20.73
N GLY A 184 2.23 -9.98 -20.82
CA GLY A 184 2.56 -10.65 -22.09
C GLY A 184 1.51 -11.62 -22.66
N ASP A 185 0.37 -11.78 -21.99
CA ASP A 185 -0.69 -12.76 -22.35
C ASP A 185 -1.98 -12.07 -22.89
N ASN A 186 -1.89 -10.81 -23.34
CA ASN A 186 -2.98 -10.07 -24.00
C ASN A 186 -2.71 -9.83 -25.49
#